data_AF-A0A9P0LRC3-F1
#
_entry.id   AF-A0A9P0LRC3-F1
#
_cell.length_a   1.000
_cell.length_b   1.000
_cell.length_c   1.000
_cell.angle_alpha   90.00
_cell.angle_beta   90.00
_cell.angle_gamma   90.00
#
_symmetry.space_group_name_H-M   'P 1'
#
loop_
_entity.id
_entity.type
_entity.pdbx_description
1 polymer ?
#
loop_
_entity_poly.entity_id
_entity_poly.type
_entity_poly.pdbx_seq_one_letter_code
_entity_poly.pdbx_strand_id
1 'polypeptide(L)'
;MDLDDTVFLEEWSQQTKETDVQYHKLVSTLKPVIPFEEVFSNDDVDIKVDADACVQAVQKSKELAAKKQKLQQELLKLTKEVENLKDKNQQLEETIETYKVKCHQASSKNKTDKDVLNTAINKYEKNLDMTVSIENISASTYEATFKFKKLKKKVLKVLIDREKGEIIDHTVLRDLPGNEGDDTYIPNILYLLRKSIL
;
A
#
# COMPACT_ATOMS: atom_id res chain seq x y z
N MET A 1 -1.28 -15.52 9.74
CA MET A 1 -0.79 -15.92 11.07
C MET A 1 -1.96 -15.59 11.97
N ASP A 2 -2.91 -16.53 12.04
CA ASP A 2 -4.17 -16.32 12.73
C ASP A 2 -3.89 -16.48 14.21
N LEU A 3 -3.80 -15.34 14.91
CA LEU A 3 -3.80 -15.31 16.35
C LEU A 3 -5.22 -15.66 16.77
N ASP A 4 -5.35 -16.81 17.42
CA ASP A 4 -6.61 -17.35 17.90
C ASP A 4 -7.09 -16.51 19.08
N ASP A 5 -7.81 -15.42 18.78
CA ASP A 5 -8.36 -14.46 19.74
C ASP A 5 -9.17 -15.14 20.86
N THR A 6 -9.64 -16.36 20.63
CA THR A 6 -10.37 -17.16 21.63
C THR A 6 -9.47 -17.61 22.78
N VAL A 7 -8.22 -18.01 22.50
CA VAL A 7 -7.26 -18.44 23.52
C VAL A 7 -6.86 -17.28 24.42
N PHE A 8 -6.64 -16.10 23.84
CA PHE A 8 -6.31 -14.89 24.60
C PHE A 8 -7.47 -14.46 25.52
N LEU A 9 -8.71 -14.49 25.02
CA LEU A 9 -9.89 -14.12 25.81
C LEU A 9 -10.15 -15.13 26.94
N GLU A 10 -9.86 -16.41 26.72
CA GLU A 10 -10.02 -17.46 27.72
C GLU A 10 -8.96 -17.33 28.83
N GLU A 11 -7.70 -17.12 28.48
CA GLU A 11 -6.61 -16.86 29.44
C GLU A 11 -6.87 -15.58 30.27
N TRP A 12 -7.36 -14.52 29.62
CA TRP A 12 -7.67 -13.26 30.29
C TRP A 12 -8.88 -13.38 31.23
N SER A 13 -9.91 -14.14 30.84
CA SER A 13 -11.07 -14.45 31.70
C SER A 13 -10.67 -15.28 32.92
N GLN A 14 -9.72 -16.20 32.76
CA GLN A 14 -9.27 -17.05 33.84
C GLN A 14 -8.41 -16.27 34.85
N GLN A 15 -7.51 -15.40 34.36
CA GLN A 15 -6.71 -14.52 35.22
C GLN A 15 -7.56 -13.52 36.01
N THR A 16 -8.61 -12.96 35.39
CA THR A 16 -9.51 -12.02 36.09
C THR A 16 -10.29 -12.72 37.20
N LYS A 17 -10.78 -13.94 36.97
CA LYS A 17 -11.44 -14.75 38.01
C LYS A 17 -10.48 -15.11 39.16
N GLU A 18 -9.25 -15.49 38.86
CA GLU A 18 -8.25 -15.78 39.88
C GLU A 18 -7.89 -14.54 40.71
N THR A 19 -7.79 -13.38 40.06
CA THR A 19 -7.51 -12.10 40.72
C THR A 19 -8.68 -11.68 41.62
N ASP A 20 -9.93 -11.86 41.17
CA ASP A 20 -11.12 -11.58 41.96
C ASP A 20 -11.23 -12.50 43.18
N VAL A 21 -10.92 -13.80 43.03
CA VAL A 21 -10.87 -14.74 44.15
C VAL A 21 -9.79 -14.35 45.15
N GLN A 22 -8.61 -13.94 44.69
CA GLN A 22 -7.57 -13.45 45.59
C GLN A 22 -7.95 -12.14 46.28
N TYR A 23 -8.60 -11.22 45.57
CA TYR A 23 -9.09 -9.97 46.15
C TYR A 23 -10.18 -10.24 47.20
N HIS A 24 -11.14 -11.11 46.92
CA HIS A 24 -12.15 -11.53 47.89
C HIS A 24 -11.55 -12.24 49.10
N LYS A 25 -10.52 -13.05 48.90
CA LYS A 25 -9.78 -13.70 50.00
C LYS A 25 -9.03 -12.68 50.84
N LEU A 26 -8.42 -11.66 50.22
CA LEU A 26 -7.75 -10.57 50.91
C LEU A 26 -8.74 -9.72 51.72
N VAL A 27 -9.89 -9.39 51.12
CA VAL A 27 -10.97 -8.62 51.74
C VAL A 27 -11.62 -9.39 52.89
N SER A 28 -11.78 -10.71 52.78
CA SER A 28 -12.32 -11.54 53.87
C SER A 28 -11.31 -11.78 55.01
N THR A 29 -10.00 -11.62 54.76
CA THR A 29 -8.98 -11.60 55.82
C THR A 29 -8.81 -10.24 56.50
N LEU A 30 -9.35 -9.16 55.91
CA LEU A 30 -9.42 -7.86 56.58
C LEU A 30 -10.56 -7.92 57.61
N LYS A 31 -10.21 -7.78 58.91
CA LYS A 31 -11.22 -7.60 59.96
C LYS A 31 -12.15 -6.44 59.58
N PRO A 32 -13.45 -6.50 59.93
CA PRO A 32 -14.40 -5.46 59.59
C PRO A 32 -13.84 -4.10 60.00
N VAL A 33 -13.77 -3.19 59.04
CA VAL A 33 -13.44 -1.79 59.29
C VAL A 33 -14.62 -1.25 60.08
N ILE A 34 -14.48 -1.25 61.40
CA ILE A 34 -15.41 -0.55 62.28
C ILE A 34 -15.37 0.92 61.85
N PRO A 35 -16.52 1.56 61.54
CA PRO A 35 -16.56 2.99 61.29
C PRO A 35 -15.84 3.71 62.42
N PHE A 36 -14.99 4.69 62.10
CA PHE A 36 -14.16 5.40 63.09
C PHE A 36 -14.98 6.01 64.25
N GLU A 37 -16.29 6.17 64.05
CA GLU A 37 -17.27 6.69 64.99
C GLU A 37 -17.75 5.64 66.04
N GLU A 38 -17.65 4.33 65.77
CA GLU A 38 -18.07 3.26 66.71
C GLU A 38 -16.94 2.78 67.63
N VAL A 39 -15.67 3.09 67.33
CA VAL A 39 -14.50 2.61 68.09
C VAL A 39 -14.38 3.31 69.46
N PHE A 40 -14.93 4.52 69.62
CA PHE A 40 -14.80 5.30 70.86
C PHE A 40 -15.89 5.05 71.90
N SER A 41 -16.79 4.07 71.69
CA SER A 41 -17.91 3.80 72.62
C SER A 41 -17.72 2.56 73.49
N ASN A 42 -16.63 1.81 73.33
CA ASN A 42 -16.30 0.66 74.17
C ASN A 42 -14.90 0.87 74.78
N ASP A 43 -14.86 1.27 76.05
CA ASP A 43 -13.64 1.62 76.81
C ASP A 43 -12.66 0.44 77.08
N ASP A 44 -12.86 -0.74 76.48
CA ASP A 44 -12.10 -1.96 76.81
C ASP A 44 -11.32 -2.59 75.63
N VAL A 45 -11.19 -1.91 74.50
CA VAL A 45 -10.33 -2.39 73.41
C VAL A 45 -9.13 -1.47 73.25
N ASP A 46 -8.02 -1.83 73.89
CA ASP A 46 -6.71 -1.20 73.69
C ASP A 46 -6.19 -1.56 72.29
N ILE A 47 -6.72 -0.89 71.26
CA ILE A 47 -6.21 -1.00 69.89
C ILE A 47 -4.90 -0.24 69.86
N LYS A 48 -3.79 -0.96 70.08
CA LYS A 48 -2.45 -0.46 69.76
C LYS A 48 -2.33 -0.32 68.25
N VAL A 49 -2.77 0.82 67.73
CA VAL A 49 -2.47 1.24 66.36
C VAL A 49 -0.98 1.59 66.34
N ASP A 50 -0.19 0.77 65.66
CA ASP A 50 1.20 1.09 65.36
C ASP A 50 1.21 2.36 64.49
N ALA A 51 1.56 3.49 65.10
CA ALA A 51 1.56 4.79 64.45
C ALA A 51 2.48 4.79 63.22
N ASP A 52 3.57 4.01 63.25
CA ASP A 52 4.51 3.90 62.14
C ASP A 52 3.88 3.15 60.96
N ALA A 53 3.08 2.11 61.23
CA ALA A 53 2.33 1.40 60.21
C ALA A 53 1.27 2.29 59.53
N CYS A 54 0.60 3.15 60.31
CA CYS A 54 -0.38 4.11 59.79
C CYS A 54 0.27 5.17 58.89
N VAL A 55 1.41 5.74 59.33
CA VAL A 55 2.18 6.71 58.53
C VAL A 55 2.68 6.09 57.22
N GLN A 56 3.19 4.86 57.25
CA GLN A 56 3.63 4.15 56.03
C GLN A 56 2.47 3.87 55.07
N ALA A 57 1.30 3.48 55.57
CA ALA A 57 0.12 3.25 54.75
C ALA A 57 -0.36 4.54 54.05
N VAL A 58 -0.37 5.67 54.77
CA VAL A 58 -0.71 6.98 54.20
C VAL A 58 0.30 7.40 53.14
N GLN A 59 1.59 7.18 53.38
CA GLN A 59 2.64 7.51 52.41
C GLN A 59 2.52 6.67 51.12
N LYS A 60 2.32 5.35 51.25
CA LYS A 60 2.07 4.46 50.09
C LYS A 60 0.81 4.85 49.33
N SER A 61 -0.26 5.23 50.04
CA SER A 61 -1.51 5.69 49.41
C SER A 61 -1.30 6.95 48.58
N LYS A 62 -0.53 7.93 49.09
CA LYS A 62 -0.15 9.15 48.35
C LYS A 62 0.68 8.82 47.11
N GLU A 63 1.65 7.92 47.23
CA GLU A 63 2.48 7.48 46.11
C GLU A 63 1.66 6.75 45.02
N LEU A 64 0.74 5.88 45.43
CA LEU A 64 -0.19 5.19 44.52
C LEU A 64 -1.14 6.17 43.82
N ALA A 65 -1.67 7.17 44.54
CA ALA A 65 -2.50 8.20 43.96
C ALA A 65 -1.74 9.03 42.90
N ALA A 66 -0.50 9.42 43.19
CA ALA A 66 0.35 10.12 42.24
C ALA A 66 0.67 9.28 40.99
N LYS A 67 1.01 7.99 41.18
CA LYS A 67 1.23 7.05 40.07
C LYS A 67 -0.03 6.85 39.22
N LYS A 68 -1.21 6.73 39.85
CA LYS A 68 -2.50 6.60 39.17
C LYS A 68 -2.79 7.82 38.31
N GLN A 69 -2.56 9.03 38.85
CA GLN A 69 -2.77 10.27 38.09
C GLN A 69 -1.83 10.36 36.88
N LYS A 70 -0.57 9.95 37.03
CA LYS A 70 0.40 9.91 35.92
C LYS A 70 -0.03 8.94 34.82
N LEU A 71 -0.44 7.72 35.19
CA LEU A 71 -0.93 6.72 34.24
C LEU A 71 -2.21 7.18 33.52
N GLN A 72 -3.12 7.87 34.20
CA GLN A 72 -4.31 8.44 33.57
C GLN A 72 -3.95 9.51 32.52
N GLN A 73 -2.94 10.34 32.78
CA GLN A 73 -2.46 11.31 31.80
C GLN A 73 -1.79 10.65 30.60
N GLU A 74 -1.00 9.60 30.82
CA GLU A 74 -0.37 8.83 29.73
C GLU A 74 -1.43 8.13 28.88
N LEU A 75 -2.45 7.54 29.50
CA LEU A 75 -3.56 6.90 28.80
C LEU A 75 -4.32 7.91 27.92
N LEU A 76 -4.64 9.11 28.44
CA LEU A 76 -5.29 10.16 27.65
C LEU A 76 -4.45 10.58 26.43
N LYS A 77 -3.13 10.68 26.58
CA LYS A 77 -2.22 10.99 25.46
C LYS A 77 -2.26 9.88 24.41
N LEU A 78 -2.12 8.62 24.83
CA LEU A 78 -2.16 7.45 23.95
C LEU A 78 -3.50 7.34 23.23
N THR A 79 -4.63 7.55 23.91
CA THR A 79 -5.95 7.54 23.28
C THR A 79 -6.04 8.56 22.15
N LYS A 80 -5.55 9.78 22.39
CA LYS A 80 -5.53 10.83 21.36
C LYS A 80 -4.61 10.50 20.19
N GLU A 81 -3.46 9.87 20.45
CA GLU A 81 -2.57 9.41 19.40
C GLU A 81 -3.19 8.31 18.53
N VAL A 82 -3.88 7.34 19.16
CA VAL A 82 -4.60 6.28 18.45
C VAL A 82 -5.71 6.86 17.58
N GLU A 83 -6.48 7.82 18.07
CA GLU A 83 -7.54 8.47 17.31
C GLU A 83 -6.96 9.23 16.09
N ASN A 84 -5.90 10.01 16.29
CA ASN A 84 -5.20 10.69 15.19
C ASN A 84 -4.64 9.70 14.14
N LEU A 85 -4.12 8.55 14.58
CA LEU A 85 -3.61 7.53 13.66
C LEU A 85 -4.74 6.86 12.88
N LYS A 86 -5.90 6.64 13.52
CA LYS A 86 -7.09 6.09 12.87
C LYS A 86 -7.57 7.02 11.75
N ASP A 87 -7.66 8.32 12.02
CA ASP A 87 -8.07 9.32 11.03
C ASP A 87 -7.10 9.37 9.83
N LYS A 88 -5.78 9.34 10.10
CA LYS A 88 -4.76 9.28 9.04
C LYS A 88 -4.87 8.01 8.21
N ASN A 89 -5.16 6.87 8.84
CA ASN A 89 -5.29 5.60 8.13
C ASN A 89 -6.50 5.62 7.20
N GLN A 90 -7.63 6.17 7.65
CA GLN A 90 -8.81 6.36 6.82
C GLN A 90 -8.53 7.26 5.61
N GLN A 91 -7.82 8.39 5.81
CA GLN A 91 -7.43 9.27 4.71
C GLN A 91 -6.52 8.58 3.68
N LEU A 92 -5.61 7.71 4.12
CA LEU A 92 -4.76 6.92 3.24
C LEU A 92 -5.57 5.89 2.44
N GLU A 93 -6.54 5.22 3.07
CA GLU A 93 -7.44 4.27 2.40
C GLU A 93 -8.27 4.96 1.30
N GLU A 94 -8.87 6.12 1.60
CA GLU A 94 -9.61 6.93 0.62
C GLU A 94 -8.72 7.38 -0.55
N THR A 95 -7.47 7.74 -0.25
CA THR A 95 -6.48 8.12 -1.26
C THR A 95 -6.13 6.94 -2.16
N ILE A 96 -5.88 5.77 -1.58
CA ILE A 96 -5.58 4.53 -2.33
C ILE A 96 -6.75 4.20 -3.27
N GLU A 97 -7.99 4.30 -2.80
CA GLU A 97 -9.15 3.97 -3.61
C GLU A 97 -9.30 4.93 -4.80
N THR A 98 -9.05 6.23 -4.58
CA THR A 98 -9.01 7.22 -5.65
C THR A 98 -7.95 6.89 -6.70
N TYR A 99 -6.75 6.47 -6.28
CA TYR A 99 -5.68 6.07 -7.21
C TYR A 99 -6.01 4.79 -7.97
N LYS A 100 -6.65 3.79 -7.33
CA LYS A 100 -7.14 2.60 -8.04
C LYS A 100 -8.08 2.99 -9.16
N VAL A 101 -9.06 3.86 -8.90
CA VAL A 101 -10.01 4.31 -9.93
C VAL A 101 -9.27 4.97 -11.09
N LYS A 102 -8.33 5.88 -10.81
CA LYS A 102 -7.50 6.53 -11.86
C LYS A 102 -6.71 5.51 -12.68
N CYS A 103 -6.10 4.51 -12.05
CA CYS A 103 -5.39 3.43 -12.74
C CYS A 103 -6.33 2.62 -13.65
N HIS A 104 -7.54 2.29 -13.19
CA HIS A 104 -8.53 1.57 -14.01
C HIS A 104 -9.00 2.39 -15.22
N GLN A 105 -9.21 3.70 -15.03
CA GLN A 105 -9.55 4.62 -16.12
C GLN A 105 -8.42 4.72 -17.15
N ALA A 106 -7.17 4.88 -16.70
CA ALA A 106 -6.00 4.91 -17.57
C ALA A 106 -5.82 3.60 -18.33
N SER A 107 -6.00 2.45 -17.68
CA SER A 107 -5.94 1.13 -18.31
C SER A 107 -7.03 0.96 -19.38
N SER A 108 -8.26 1.38 -19.09
CA SER A 108 -9.37 1.33 -20.06
C SER A 108 -9.08 2.22 -21.26
N LYS A 109 -8.59 3.43 -21.04
CA LYS A 109 -8.19 4.35 -22.12
C LYS A 109 -7.06 3.77 -22.97
N ASN A 110 -6.00 3.26 -22.35
CA ASN A 110 -4.88 2.63 -23.06
C ASN A 110 -5.32 1.44 -23.91
N LYS A 111 -6.32 0.67 -23.45
CA LYS A 111 -6.90 -0.42 -24.23
C LYS A 111 -7.60 0.13 -25.49
N THR A 112 -8.45 1.15 -25.34
CA THR A 112 -9.12 1.80 -26.47
C THR A 112 -8.11 2.36 -27.48
N ASP A 113 -7.09 3.08 -27.02
CA ASP A 113 -6.06 3.66 -27.88
C ASP A 113 -5.27 2.56 -28.64
N LYS A 114 -4.96 1.45 -27.96
CA LYS A 114 -4.34 0.28 -28.59
C LYS A 114 -5.23 -0.35 -29.65
N ASP A 115 -6.54 -0.48 -29.41
CA ASP A 115 -7.47 -1.05 -30.37
C ASP A 115 -7.65 -0.16 -31.62
N VAL A 116 -7.66 1.17 -31.42
CA VAL A 116 -7.66 2.14 -32.53
C VAL A 116 -6.39 2.02 -33.37
N LEU A 117 -5.21 1.96 -32.73
CA LEU A 117 -3.93 1.79 -33.42
C LEU A 117 -3.88 0.46 -34.19
N ASN A 118 -4.29 -0.65 -33.58
CA ASN A 118 -4.35 -1.94 -34.24
C ASN A 118 -5.29 -1.93 -35.45
N THR A 119 -6.43 -1.26 -35.35
CA THR A 119 -7.37 -1.10 -36.47
C THR A 119 -6.73 -0.31 -37.62
N ALA A 120 -6.03 0.77 -37.31
CA ALA A 120 -5.30 1.56 -38.29
C ALA A 120 -4.19 0.73 -38.96
N ILE A 121 -3.34 0.04 -38.17
CA ILE A 121 -2.28 -0.84 -38.67
C ILE A 121 -2.87 -1.90 -39.60
N ASN A 122 -3.91 -2.62 -39.19
CA ASN A 122 -4.56 -3.64 -40.01
C ASN A 122 -5.10 -3.09 -41.33
N LYS A 123 -5.62 -1.85 -41.33
CA LYS A 123 -6.07 -1.18 -42.56
C LYS A 123 -4.89 -0.90 -43.50
N TYR A 124 -3.78 -0.39 -42.98
CA TYR A 124 -2.57 -0.14 -43.77
C TYR A 124 -1.92 -1.43 -44.28
N GLU A 125 -1.83 -2.47 -43.44
CA GLU A 125 -1.28 -3.78 -43.81
C GLU A 125 -2.07 -4.47 -44.93
N LYS A 126 -3.39 -4.31 -44.95
CA LYS A 126 -4.24 -4.80 -46.05
C LYS A 126 -4.03 -4.00 -47.33
N ASN A 127 -4.00 -2.67 -47.23
CA ASN A 127 -3.91 -1.79 -48.40
C ASN A 127 -2.52 -1.82 -49.07
N LEU A 128 -1.45 -1.94 -48.27
CA LEU A 128 -0.06 -1.87 -48.73
C LEU A 128 0.60 -3.24 -48.87
N ASP A 129 -0.16 -4.32 -48.61
CA ASP A 129 0.31 -5.71 -48.67
C ASP A 129 1.64 -5.93 -47.93
N MET A 130 1.75 -5.33 -46.75
CA MET A 130 2.90 -5.42 -45.86
C MET A 130 2.46 -5.83 -44.45
N THR A 131 3.38 -6.34 -43.64
CA THR A 131 3.20 -6.51 -42.19
C THR A 131 4.23 -5.68 -41.45
N VAL A 132 3.83 -5.01 -40.37
CA VAL A 132 4.69 -4.19 -39.54
C VAL A 132 4.75 -4.77 -38.14
N SER A 133 5.96 -5.02 -37.64
CA SER A 133 6.20 -5.43 -36.26
C SER A 133 7.13 -4.44 -35.58
N ILE A 134 6.79 -4.02 -34.37
CA ILE A 134 7.57 -3.07 -33.58
C ILE A 134 8.13 -3.81 -32.37
N GLU A 135 9.44 -3.66 -32.14
CA GLU A 135 10.15 -4.26 -31.01
C GLU A 135 10.88 -3.17 -30.23
N ASN A 136 10.80 -3.22 -28.90
CA ASN A 136 11.58 -2.33 -28.05
C ASN A 136 13.01 -2.85 -27.95
N ILE A 137 13.96 -2.06 -28.43
CA ILE A 137 15.38 -2.43 -28.39
C ILE A 137 16.01 -1.91 -27.09
N SER A 138 15.62 -0.71 -26.66
CA SER A 138 16.12 -0.10 -25.43
C SER A 138 15.05 0.80 -24.78
N ALA A 139 15.39 1.41 -23.64
CA ALA A 139 14.51 2.39 -23.00
C ALA A 139 14.19 3.58 -23.92
N SER A 140 15.15 3.98 -24.78
CA SER A 140 15.08 5.16 -25.64
C SER A 140 14.88 4.85 -27.12
N THR A 141 14.83 3.57 -27.55
CA THR A 141 14.74 3.23 -28.97
C THR A 141 13.82 2.04 -29.25
N TYR A 142 13.09 2.10 -30.36
CA TYR A 142 12.34 0.96 -30.89
C TYR A 142 12.74 0.67 -32.34
N GLU A 143 12.68 -0.58 -32.74
CA GLU A 143 12.88 -1.03 -34.11
C GLU A 143 11.53 -1.37 -34.75
N ALA A 144 11.21 -0.72 -35.87
CA ALA A 144 10.09 -1.09 -36.71
C ALA A 144 10.59 -1.96 -37.88
N THR A 145 10.08 -3.19 -37.95
CA THR A 145 10.36 -4.12 -39.04
C THR A 145 9.17 -4.17 -40.00
N PHE A 146 9.42 -3.88 -41.27
CA PHE A 146 8.45 -3.90 -42.36
C PHE A 146 8.74 -5.09 -43.27
N LYS A 147 7.76 -5.97 -43.46
CA LYS A 147 7.87 -7.15 -44.34
C LYS A 147 6.80 -7.11 -45.42
N PHE A 148 7.22 -7.10 -46.67
CA PHE A 148 6.32 -6.98 -47.83
C PHE A 148 5.86 -8.36 -48.31
N LYS A 149 4.54 -8.59 -48.37
CA LYS A 149 3.95 -9.90 -48.70
C LYS A 149 4.20 -10.30 -50.14
N LYS A 150 4.05 -9.39 -51.12
CA LYS A 150 4.36 -9.67 -52.55
C LYS A 150 5.81 -10.04 -52.79
N LEU A 151 6.72 -9.44 -52.02
CA LEU A 151 8.15 -9.54 -52.28
C LEU A 151 8.83 -10.62 -51.42
N LYS A 152 8.11 -11.27 -50.48
CA LYS A 152 8.44 -12.40 -49.55
C LYS A 152 9.84 -12.41 -48.88
N LYS A 153 10.74 -11.54 -49.30
CA LYS A 153 12.19 -11.53 -49.09
C LYS A 153 12.67 -10.13 -48.70
N LYS A 154 11.97 -9.06 -49.09
CA LYS A 154 12.32 -7.68 -48.68
C LYS A 154 11.86 -7.41 -47.24
N VAL A 155 12.82 -7.11 -46.37
CA VAL A 155 12.61 -6.69 -44.98
C VAL A 155 13.37 -5.39 -44.75
N LEU A 156 12.65 -4.34 -44.39
CA LEU A 156 13.22 -3.07 -43.96
C LEU A 156 13.11 -2.99 -42.45
N LYS A 157 14.23 -2.74 -41.77
CA LYS A 157 14.28 -2.43 -40.35
C LYS A 157 14.60 -0.97 -40.18
N VAL A 158 13.89 -0.28 -39.30
CA VAL A 158 14.09 1.14 -39.02
C VAL A 158 14.21 1.30 -37.51
N LEU A 159 15.34 1.83 -37.06
CA LEU A 159 15.59 2.17 -35.66
C LEU A 159 15.13 3.61 -35.42
N ILE A 160 14.28 3.83 -34.43
CA ILE A 160 13.65 5.11 -34.15
C ILE A 160 13.93 5.52 -32.69
N ASP A 161 14.30 6.79 -32.51
CA ASP A 161 14.44 7.45 -31.22
C ASP A 161 13.04 7.69 -30.63
N ARG A 162 12.83 7.20 -29.42
CA ARG A 162 11.54 7.24 -28.74
C ARG A 162 11.19 8.63 -28.22
N GLU A 163 12.19 9.41 -27.82
CA GLU A 163 11.99 10.73 -27.22
C GLU A 163 11.83 11.80 -28.30
N LYS A 164 12.63 11.72 -29.36
CA LYS A 164 12.64 12.69 -30.45
C LYS A 164 11.70 12.33 -31.59
N GLY A 165 11.31 11.07 -31.71
CA GLY A 165 10.57 10.60 -32.87
C GLY A 165 11.40 10.64 -34.17
N GLU A 166 12.70 10.45 -34.08
CA GLU A 166 13.58 10.56 -35.25
C GLU A 166 14.06 9.19 -35.69
N ILE A 167 14.15 8.95 -37.00
CA ILE A 167 14.80 7.76 -37.53
C ILE A 167 16.30 7.90 -37.26
N ILE A 168 16.83 7.03 -36.41
CA ILE A 168 18.25 6.96 -36.08
C ILE A 168 19.02 6.23 -37.19
N ASP A 169 18.49 5.08 -37.61
CA ASP A 169 19.13 4.23 -38.60
C ASP A 169 18.10 3.36 -39.34
N HIS A 170 18.49 2.80 -40.49
CA HIS A 170 17.68 1.82 -41.20
C HIS A 170 18.57 0.76 -41.89
N THR A 171 18.10 -0.48 -41.88
CA THR A 171 18.79 -1.61 -42.51
C THR A 171 17.85 -2.32 -43.47
N VAL A 172 18.33 -2.55 -44.70
CA VAL A 172 17.62 -3.35 -45.71
C VAL A 172 18.31 -4.71 -45.80
N LEU A 173 17.62 -5.78 -45.38
CA LEU A 173 18.27 -7.08 -45.15
C LEU A 173 18.42 -7.98 -46.40
N ARG A 174 17.97 -7.59 -47.61
CA ARG A 174 18.17 -8.39 -48.84
C ARG A 174 18.31 -7.56 -50.13
N ASP A 175 19.19 -8.03 -51.01
CA ASP A 175 19.44 -7.52 -52.36
C ASP A 175 18.24 -7.60 -53.29
N LEU A 176 18.16 -6.58 -54.15
CA LEU A 176 17.21 -6.40 -55.22
C LEU A 176 17.50 -7.40 -56.35
N PRO A 177 16.55 -8.27 -56.76
CA PRO A 177 16.64 -8.83 -58.10
C PRO A 177 16.44 -7.66 -59.07
N GLY A 178 17.49 -7.34 -59.84
CA GLY A 178 17.53 -6.20 -60.75
C GLY A 178 16.37 -6.20 -61.74
N ASN A 179 15.30 -5.49 -61.37
CA ASN A 179 14.27 -5.00 -62.25
C ASN A 179 13.98 -3.57 -61.80
N GLU A 180 14.32 -2.62 -62.66
CA GLU A 180 14.41 -1.16 -62.45
C GLU A 180 13.08 -0.46 -62.06
N GLY A 181 12.04 -1.19 -61.63
CA GLY A 181 10.72 -0.65 -61.29
C GLY A 181 10.38 -0.60 -59.80
N ASP A 182 11.18 -1.22 -58.92
CA ASP A 182 10.70 -1.67 -57.60
C ASP A 182 11.43 -1.01 -56.40
N ASP A 183 12.37 -0.10 -56.67
CA ASP A 183 13.21 0.60 -55.68
C ASP A 183 12.63 1.92 -55.19
N THR A 184 11.55 2.39 -55.83
CA THR A 184 10.84 3.62 -55.44
C THR A 184 10.09 3.49 -54.12
N TYR A 185 9.82 2.26 -53.65
CA TYR A 185 9.05 2.02 -52.42
C TYR A 185 9.82 2.37 -51.14
N ILE A 186 11.13 2.09 -51.05
CA ILE A 186 11.89 2.31 -49.82
C ILE A 186 12.07 3.81 -49.53
N PRO A 187 12.52 4.65 -50.49
CA PRO A 187 12.60 6.10 -50.28
C PRO A 187 11.23 6.71 -49.97
N ASN A 188 10.16 6.25 -50.61
CA ASN A 188 8.80 6.72 -50.32
C ASN A 188 8.33 6.32 -48.93
N ILE A 189 8.65 5.12 -48.45
CA ILE A 189 8.32 4.68 -47.09
C ILE A 189 9.13 5.45 -46.06
N LEU A 190 10.43 5.65 -46.27
CA LEU A 190 11.26 6.47 -45.40
C LEU A 190 10.78 7.93 -45.37
N TYR A 191 10.35 8.48 -46.52
CA TYR A 191 9.75 9.80 -46.62
C TYR A 191 8.41 9.89 -45.85
N LEU A 192 7.53 8.91 -46.03
CA LEU A 192 6.26 8.84 -45.31
C LEU A 192 6.48 8.67 -43.81
N LEU A 193 7.43 7.85 -43.38
CA LEU A 193 7.79 7.71 -41.97
C LEU A 193 8.29 9.04 -41.41
N ARG A 194 9.22 9.73 -42.08
CA ARG A 194 9.67 11.06 -41.66
C ARG A 194 8.55 12.10 -41.58
N LYS A 195 7.58 12.06 -42.49
CA LYS A 195 6.40 12.94 -42.49
C LYS A 195 5.40 12.63 -41.39
N SER A 196 5.36 11.39 -40.91
CA SER A 196 4.38 10.92 -39.93
C SER A 196 4.84 11.10 -38.48
N ILE A 197 6.12 11.44 -38.27
CA ILE A 197 6.68 11.66 -36.92
C ILE A 197 6.82 13.16 -36.59
N LEU A 198 6.32 14.05 -37.46
CA LEU A 198 6.10 15.48 -37.19
C LEU A 198 4.62 15.75 -36.92
#